data_AF-A0A6P5NAK3-F1
#
_entry.id   AF-A0A6P5NAK3-F1
#
_cell.length_a   1.000
_cell.length_b   1.000
_cell.length_c   1.000
_cell.angle_alpha   90.00
_cell.angle_beta   90.00
_cell.angle_gamma   90.00
#
_symmetry.space_group_name_H-M   'P 1'
#
loop_
_entity.id
_entity.type
_entity.pdbx_description
1 polymer ?
#
loop_
_entity_poly.entity_id
_entity_poly.type
_entity_poly.pdbx_seq_one_letter_code
_entity_poly.pdbx_strand_id
1 'polypeptide(L)'
;MGKLHYFLEIQVTKMNDGGLMLSQGKYVQDLLAKVGMKNCKPCITPLPSTLKIHAVGGEEFDDPSLGTTDYGLKIHKDPSLKITAYCDSYWAGDPNEKKSVGGFCVFLGRNLVSWQSKKQGVVARSSTEAEYRSLADLVAELIWIKGLIGELKWPVQELPMAYCDNQSVVLLAANPILH
;
A
#
# COMPACT_ATOMS: atom_id res chain seq x y z
N MET A 1 26.99 17.21 -0.79
CA MET A 1 26.30 16.08 -1.45
C MET A 1 25.39 16.64 -2.54
N GLY A 2 25.38 16.05 -3.74
CA GLY A 2 24.60 16.53 -4.89
C GLY A 2 23.08 16.32 -4.75
N LYS A 3 22.30 16.76 -5.75
CA LYS A 3 20.84 16.53 -5.79
C LYS A 3 20.56 15.04 -6.05
N LEU A 4 19.67 14.44 -5.26
CA LEU A 4 19.21 13.06 -5.46
C LEU A 4 18.31 13.00 -6.70
N HIS A 5 18.68 12.17 -7.67
CA HIS A 5 17.93 11.98 -8.92
C HIS A 5 17.47 10.52 -9.10
N TYR A 6 18.24 9.55 -8.61
CA TYR A 6 17.90 8.12 -8.64
C TYR A 6 18.35 7.44 -7.34
N PHE A 7 17.55 6.48 -6.87
CA PHE A 7 17.89 5.60 -5.77
C PHE A 7 17.26 4.23 -6.00
N LEU A 8 18.07 3.17 -6.06
CA LEU A 8 17.59 1.80 -6.31
C LEU A 8 16.62 1.72 -7.50
N GLU A 9 16.99 2.33 -8.63
CA GLU A 9 16.20 2.39 -9.87
C GLU A 9 14.88 3.19 -9.77
N ILE A 10 14.59 3.78 -8.61
CA ILE A 10 13.50 4.74 -8.43
C ILE A 10 14.00 6.13 -8.80
N GLN A 11 13.32 6.76 -9.76
CA GLN A 11 13.54 8.15 -10.12
C GLN A 11 12.97 9.07 -9.04
N VAL A 12 13.76 10.03 -8.60
CA VAL A 12 13.37 11.06 -7.62
C VAL A 12 13.29 12.41 -8.32
N THR A 13 12.08 12.96 -8.42
CA THR A 13 11.85 14.30 -8.99
C THR A 13 11.40 15.25 -7.88
N LYS A 14 12.05 16.40 -7.74
CA LYS A 14 11.61 17.42 -6.79
C LYS A 14 10.38 18.15 -7.33
N MET A 15 9.37 18.31 -6.50
CA MET A 15 8.17 19.09 -6.79
C MET A 15 8.35 20.56 -6.41
N ASN A 16 7.51 21.43 -6.96
CA ASN A 16 7.56 22.88 -6.74
C ASN A 16 7.27 23.28 -5.28
N ASP A 17 6.50 22.48 -4.56
CA ASP A 17 6.19 22.65 -3.13
C ASP A 17 7.32 22.16 -2.20
N GLY A 18 8.42 21.66 -2.76
CA GLY A 18 9.55 21.10 -2.02
C GLY A 18 9.37 19.62 -1.62
N GLY A 19 8.31 18.95 -2.07
CA GLY A 19 8.14 17.51 -1.98
C GLY A 19 8.98 16.72 -3.01
N LEU A 20 8.87 15.40 -2.96
CA LEU A 20 9.53 14.43 -3.83
C LEU A 20 8.48 13.56 -4.52
N MET A 21 8.64 13.34 -5.82
CA MET A 21 7.93 12.34 -6.59
C MET A 21 8.87 11.17 -6.80
N LEU A 22 8.43 9.99 -6.40
CA LEU A 22 9.13 8.72 -6.63
C LEU A 22 8.40 7.96 -7.74
N SER A 23 9.08 7.69 -8.86
CA SER A 23 8.50 6.91 -9.96
C SER A 23 9.49 5.89 -10.52
N GLN A 24 8.97 4.80 -11.07
CA GLN A 24 9.74 3.82 -11.83
C GLN A 24 9.54 3.96 -13.34
N GLY A 25 8.88 5.03 -13.79
CA GLY A 25 8.51 5.21 -15.20
C GLY A 25 9.70 5.07 -16.15
N LYS A 26 10.85 5.67 -15.82
CA LYS A 26 12.06 5.52 -16.63
C LYS A 26 12.58 4.08 -16.65
N TYR A 27 12.63 3.40 -15.50
CA TYR A 27 13.06 2.00 -15.43
C TYR A 27 12.18 1.11 -16.32
N VAL A 28 10.85 1.29 -16.26
CA VAL A 28 9.90 0.57 -17.12
C VAL A 28 10.18 0.84 -18.59
N GLN A 29 10.38 2.10 -18.98
CA GLN A 29 10.68 2.48 -20.37
C GLN A 29 12.02 1.92 -20.86
N ASP A 30 13.06 1.94 -20.03
CA ASP A 30 14.38 1.40 -20.34
C ASP A 30 14.31 -0.14 -20.47
N LEU A 31 13.53 -0.81 -19.62
CA LEU A 31 13.28 -2.25 -19.70
C LEU A 31 12.56 -2.60 -21.01
N LEU A 32 11.47 -1.89 -21.33
CA LEU A 32 10.71 -2.09 -22.58
C LEU A 32 11.59 -1.87 -23.82
N ALA A 33 12.45 -0.85 -23.81
CA ALA A 33 13.40 -0.61 -24.88
C ALA A 33 14.41 -1.77 -25.02
N LYS A 34 14.96 -2.25 -23.89
CA LYS A 34 15.95 -3.34 -23.86
C LYS A 34 15.38 -4.65 -24.42
N VAL A 35 14.11 -4.95 -24.16
CA VAL A 35 13.45 -6.17 -24.67
C VAL A 35 12.77 -5.96 -26.03
N GLY A 36 12.97 -4.81 -26.68
CA GLY A 36 12.39 -4.50 -28.00
C GLY A 36 10.88 -4.26 -28.00
N MET A 37 10.27 -4.04 -26.82
CA MET A 37 8.82 -3.90 -26.64
C MET A 37 8.31 -2.45 -26.64
N LYS A 38 9.17 -1.47 -26.90
CA LYS A 38 8.80 -0.04 -26.90
C LYS A 38 7.67 0.32 -27.86
N ASN A 39 7.54 -0.40 -28.98
CA ASN A 39 6.52 -0.20 -30.00
C ASN A 39 5.57 -1.40 -30.12
N CYS A 40 5.53 -2.29 -29.12
CA CYS A 40 4.62 -3.42 -29.15
C CYS A 40 3.18 -2.92 -29.10
N LYS A 41 2.31 -3.49 -29.95
CA LYS A 41 0.88 -3.25 -29.84
C LYS A 41 0.44 -3.66 -28.43
N PRO A 42 -0.32 -2.81 -27.73
CA PRO A 42 -0.82 -3.18 -26.43
C PRO A 42 -1.61 -4.49 -26.53
N CYS A 43 -1.26 -5.47 -25.70
CA CYS A 43 -2.06 -6.66 -25.57
C CYS A 43 -2.85 -6.56 -24.27
N ILE A 44 -4.11 -6.98 -24.32
CA ILE A 44 -4.87 -7.25 -23.10
C ILE A 44 -4.08 -8.35 -22.39
N THR A 45 -3.37 -8.00 -21.32
CA THR A 45 -2.85 -9.00 -20.40
C THR A 45 -4.08 -9.76 -19.88
N PRO A 46 -4.20 -11.07 -20.12
CA PRO A 46 -5.31 -11.82 -19.59
C PRO A 46 -5.10 -11.87 -18.08
N LEU A 47 -5.62 -10.87 -17.37
CA LEU A 47 -5.95 -11.04 -15.97
C LEU A 47 -6.84 -12.27 -15.88
N PRO A 48 -6.61 -13.20 -14.94
CA PRO A 48 -7.49 -14.34 -14.75
C PRO A 48 -8.94 -13.84 -14.63
N SER A 49 -9.83 -14.41 -15.44
CA SER A 49 -11.25 -14.05 -15.56
C SER A 49 -12.07 -14.26 -14.27
N THR A 50 -11.41 -14.58 -13.16
CA THR A 50 -11.97 -14.66 -11.81
C THR A 50 -11.84 -13.37 -11.01
N LEU A 51 -11.19 -12.32 -11.53
CA LEU A 51 -11.22 -11.00 -10.89
C LEU A 51 -12.59 -10.34 -11.08
N LYS A 52 -13.49 -10.49 -10.10
CA LYS A 52 -14.67 -9.62 -9.98
C LYS A 52 -14.22 -8.28 -9.41
N ILE A 53 -13.71 -7.41 -10.30
CA ILE A 53 -13.45 -6.02 -9.97
C ILE A 53 -14.80 -5.32 -9.88
N HIS A 54 -15.36 -5.19 -8.67
CA HIS A 54 -16.35 -4.15 -8.41
C HIS A 54 -15.59 -2.89 -8.04
N ALA A 55 -15.26 -2.11 -9.07
CA ALA A 55 -14.90 -0.72 -8.91
C ALA A 55 -15.86 0.06 -9.79
N VAL A 56 -16.42 1.15 -9.27
CA VAL A 56 -16.87 2.24 -10.14
C VAL A 56 -15.64 2.61 -10.98
N GLY A 57 -15.61 2.11 -12.21
CA GLY A 57 -14.45 2.21 -13.09
C GLY A 57 -14.24 3.67 -13.45
N GLY A 58 -13.01 4.14 -13.27
CA GLY A 58 -12.52 5.26 -14.09
C GLY A 58 -12.55 4.86 -15.56
N GLU A 59 -12.51 5.84 -16.45
CA GLU A 59 -12.53 5.62 -17.90
C GLU A 59 -11.47 4.58 -18.32
N GLU A 60 -11.84 3.71 -19.26
CA GLU A 60 -10.93 2.74 -19.85
C GLU A 60 -9.74 3.49 -20.48
N PHE A 61 -8.52 3.05 -20.18
CA PHE A 61 -7.34 3.63 -20.79
C PHE A 61 -7.20 3.09 -22.23
N ASP A 62 -7.27 4.00 -23.21
CA ASP A 62 -7.09 3.68 -24.64
C ASP A 62 -5.72 3.06 -24.98
N ASP A 63 -4.71 3.25 -24.12
CA ASP A 63 -3.35 2.73 -24.31
C ASP A 63 -2.81 2.08 -23.02
N PRO A 64 -2.67 0.74 -22.98
CA PRO A 64 -2.03 0.01 -21.88
C PRO A 64 -0.56 0.38 -21.60
N SER A 65 0.13 1.05 -22.53
CA SER A 65 1.47 1.59 -22.31
C SER A 65 1.47 2.89 -21.48
N LEU A 66 0.29 3.50 -21.26
CA LEU A 66 0.04 4.55 -20.26
C LEU A 66 -0.21 3.98 -18.85
N GLY A 67 -0.03 2.68 -18.64
CA GLY A 67 -0.20 2.05 -17.34
C GLY A 67 0.91 2.41 -16.35
N THR A 68 0.56 3.07 -15.24
CA THR A 68 1.41 3.39 -14.07
C THR A 68 2.68 4.23 -14.30
N THR A 69 3.13 4.47 -15.54
CA THR A 69 4.35 5.25 -15.85
C THR A 69 4.25 6.71 -15.43
N ASP A 70 3.03 7.28 -15.45
CA ASP A 70 2.75 8.65 -14.99
C ASP A 70 2.40 8.72 -13.50
N TYR A 71 2.33 7.56 -12.83
CA TYR A 71 2.01 7.47 -11.42
C TYR A 71 3.29 7.35 -10.59
N GLY A 72 3.24 7.91 -9.40
CA GLY A 72 4.37 7.91 -8.49
C GLY A 72 3.93 8.20 -7.07
N LEU A 73 4.76 7.76 -6.13
CA LEU A 73 4.56 8.04 -4.72
C LEU A 73 5.01 9.48 -4.44
N LYS A 74 4.07 10.30 -3.95
CA LYS A 74 4.32 11.67 -3.54
C LYS A 74 4.72 11.70 -2.07
N ILE A 75 5.91 12.24 -1.79
CA ILE A 75 6.39 12.50 -0.42
C ILE A 75 6.45 14.01 -0.23
N HIS A 76 5.62 14.53 0.66
CA HIS A 76 5.56 15.93 1.04
C HIS A 76 6.42 16.18 2.29
N LYS A 77 6.92 17.41 2.41
CA LYS A 77 7.42 17.89 3.70
C LYS A 77 6.21 18.06 4.62
N ASP A 78 6.19 17.29 5.70
CA ASP A 78 5.15 17.38 6.70
C ASP A 78 5.79 17.68 8.07
N PRO A 79 5.37 18.76 8.77
CA PRO A 79 5.81 19.01 10.13
C PRO A 79 5.21 18.01 11.13
N SER A 80 4.10 17.35 10.78
CA SER A 80 3.46 16.31 11.58
C SER A 80 4.17 14.98 11.39
N LEU A 81 4.53 14.38 12.52
CA LEU A 81 5.18 13.07 12.59
C LEU A 81 4.28 12.02 13.21
N LYS A 82 2.98 12.30 13.15
CA LYS A 82 1.96 11.40 13.63
C LYS A 82 1.91 10.19 12.73
N ILE A 83 2.01 9.01 13.34
CA ILE A 83 1.82 7.74 12.65
C ILE A 83 0.33 7.44 12.67
N THR A 84 -0.26 7.33 11.48
CA THR A 84 -1.66 6.97 11.30
C THR A 84 -1.74 5.79 10.35
N ALA A 85 -2.52 4.77 10.71
CA ALA A 85 -2.68 3.61 9.87
C ALA A 85 -4.13 3.18 9.76
N TYR A 86 -4.44 2.57 8.62
CA TYR A 86 -5.77 2.04 8.31
C TYR A 86 -5.61 0.59 7.91
N CYS A 87 -6.49 -0.28 8.37
CA CYS A 87 -6.61 -1.64 7.88
C CYS A 87 -8.02 -1.90 7.37
N ASP A 88 -8.10 -2.77 6.37
CA ASP A 88 -9.34 -3.27 5.80
C ASP A 88 -9.17 -4.75 5.45
N SER A 89 -10.28 -5.47 5.27
CA SER A 89 -10.24 -6.81 4.70
C SER A 89 -11.42 -7.03 3.76
N TYR A 90 -11.11 -7.53 2.56
CA TYR A 90 -12.12 -7.97 1.62
C TYR A 90 -12.41 -9.47 1.83
N TRP A 91 -13.61 -9.76 2.32
CA TRP A 91 -14.04 -11.12 2.63
C TRP A 91 -14.47 -11.90 1.36
N ALA A 92 -14.10 -13.19 1.31
CA ALA A 92 -14.57 -14.17 0.31
C ALA A 92 -14.41 -13.80 -1.18
N GLY A 93 -13.35 -13.05 -1.54
CA GLY A 93 -13.12 -12.62 -2.92
C GLY A 93 -12.73 -13.72 -3.91
N ASP A 94 -12.33 -14.90 -3.44
CA ASP A 94 -11.94 -16.04 -4.28
C ASP A 94 -12.98 -17.18 -4.15
N PRO A 95 -13.77 -17.48 -5.21
CA PRO A 95 -14.78 -18.54 -5.22
C PRO A 95 -14.23 -19.94 -4.92
N ASN A 96 -12.95 -20.18 -5.18
CA ASN A 96 -12.33 -21.50 -5.05
C ASN A 96 -11.72 -21.71 -3.66
N GLU A 97 -11.02 -20.70 -3.13
CA GLU A 97 -10.33 -20.84 -1.83
C GLU A 97 -11.08 -20.21 -0.64
N LYS A 98 -12.07 -19.34 -0.89
CA LYS A 98 -12.86 -18.62 0.14
C LYS A 98 -12.02 -17.83 1.16
N LYS A 99 -10.75 -17.56 0.87
CA LYS A 99 -9.85 -16.80 1.75
C LYS A 99 -10.07 -15.31 1.56
N SER A 100 -10.03 -14.54 2.64
CA SER A 100 -10.08 -13.08 2.61
C SER A 100 -8.76 -12.49 2.13
N VAL A 101 -8.81 -11.28 1.58
CA VAL A 101 -7.62 -10.46 1.30
C VAL A 101 -7.58 -9.33 2.32
N GLY A 102 -6.57 -9.34 3.18
CA GLY A 102 -6.32 -8.25 4.12
C GLY A 102 -5.45 -7.18 3.48
N GLY A 103 -5.64 -5.94 3.88
CA GLY A 103 -4.77 -4.85 3.47
C GLY A 103 -4.61 -3.81 4.56
N PHE A 104 -3.50 -3.08 4.50
CA PHE A 104 -3.27 -1.93 5.35
C PHE A 104 -2.46 -0.86 4.62
N CYS A 105 -2.53 0.36 5.15
CA CYS A 105 -1.66 1.46 4.79
C CYS A 105 -1.26 2.22 6.05
N VAL A 106 0.02 2.61 6.11
CA VAL A 106 0.62 3.36 7.22
C VAL A 106 1.16 4.67 6.67
N PHE A 107 0.75 5.75 7.32
CA PHE A 107 1.14 7.12 7.01
C PHE A 107 2.00 7.70 8.13
N LEU A 108 3.03 8.45 7.74
CA LEU A 108 3.76 9.38 8.59
C LEU A 108 3.38 10.81 8.18
N GLY A 109 2.57 11.47 9.00
CA GLY A 109 1.87 12.70 8.58
C GLY A 109 0.97 12.40 7.40
N ARG A 110 1.17 13.09 6.28
CA ARG A 110 0.45 12.87 5.02
C ARG A 110 1.12 11.87 4.07
N ASN A 111 2.29 11.35 4.44
CA ASN A 111 3.10 10.51 3.54
C ASN A 111 2.81 9.03 3.77
N LEU A 112 2.42 8.30 2.72
CA LEU A 112 2.33 6.85 2.77
C LEU A 112 3.74 6.25 2.84
N VAL A 113 4.04 5.50 3.91
CA VAL A 113 5.38 4.94 4.17
C VAL A 113 5.41 3.42 4.17
N SER A 114 4.28 2.75 4.41
CA SER A 114 4.14 1.30 4.29
C SER A 114 2.72 0.96 3.85
N TRP A 115 2.58 -0.08 3.03
CA TRP A 115 1.29 -0.62 2.61
C TRP A 115 1.42 -2.09 2.29
N GLN A 116 0.32 -2.82 2.44
CA GLN A 116 0.26 -4.22 2.09
C GLN A 116 -1.14 -4.57 1.57
N SER A 117 -1.19 -5.49 0.61
CA SER A 117 -2.39 -6.22 0.26
C SER A 117 -1.99 -7.69 0.16
N LYS A 118 -2.57 -8.55 1.00
CA LYS A 118 -2.15 -9.94 1.16
C LYS A 118 -3.35 -10.85 1.37
N LYS A 119 -3.38 -11.94 0.60
CA LYS A 119 -4.33 -13.03 0.81
C LYS A 119 -4.04 -13.72 2.15
N GLN A 120 -5.04 -13.87 2.99
CA GLN A 120 -4.89 -14.52 4.29
C GLN A 120 -4.54 -16.01 4.12
N GLY A 121 -3.67 -16.54 4.96
CA GLY A 121 -3.22 -17.94 4.86
C GLY A 121 -4.31 -18.96 5.21
N VAL A 122 -5.34 -18.53 5.95
CA VAL A 122 -6.44 -19.36 6.44
C VAL A 122 -7.78 -18.77 6.02
N VAL A 123 -8.80 -19.62 5.92
CA VAL A 123 -10.18 -19.19 5.64
C VAL A 123 -10.78 -18.64 6.92
N ALA A 124 -11.08 -17.34 6.94
CA ALA A 124 -11.84 -16.71 8.02
C ALA A 124 -13.31 -17.17 7.96
N ARG A 125 -13.90 -17.45 9.13
CA ARG A 125 -15.30 -17.89 9.25
C ARG A 125 -16.26 -16.73 9.45
N SER A 126 -15.75 -15.51 9.62
CA SER A 126 -16.52 -14.26 9.68
C SER A 126 -15.71 -13.08 9.15
N SER A 127 -16.37 -11.97 8.81
CA SER A 127 -15.71 -10.70 8.49
C SER A 127 -14.90 -10.19 9.68
N THR A 128 -15.44 -10.24 10.90
CA THR A 128 -14.74 -9.84 12.13
C THR A 128 -13.42 -10.58 12.31
N GLU A 129 -13.38 -11.90 12.05
CA GLU A 129 -12.16 -12.70 12.16
C GLU A 129 -11.14 -12.36 11.06
N ALA A 130 -11.61 -12.02 9.85
CA ALA A 130 -10.75 -11.57 8.77
C ALA A 130 -10.13 -10.20 9.07
N GLU A 131 -10.94 -9.25 9.54
CA GLU A 131 -10.50 -7.90 9.87
C GLU A 131 -9.61 -7.87 11.11
N TYR A 132 -9.88 -8.72 12.12
CA TYR A 132 -8.99 -8.88 13.27
C TYR A 132 -7.59 -9.34 12.85
N ARG A 133 -7.49 -10.25 11.87
CA ARG A 133 -6.19 -10.65 11.31
C ARG A 133 -5.50 -9.52 10.55
N SER A 134 -6.22 -8.78 9.72
CA SER A 134 -5.67 -7.59 9.05
C SER A 134 -5.16 -6.56 10.05
N LEU A 135 -5.88 -6.34 11.16
CA LEU A 135 -5.44 -5.46 12.23
C LEU A 135 -4.18 -5.99 12.93
N ALA A 136 -4.10 -7.30 13.20
CA ALA A 136 -2.91 -7.91 13.79
C ALA A 136 -1.66 -7.73 12.91
N ASP A 137 -1.81 -7.94 11.59
CA ASP A 137 -0.75 -7.69 10.61
C ASP A 137 -0.33 -6.21 10.61
N LEU A 138 -1.30 -5.28 10.65
CA LEU A 138 -1.02 -3.85 10.75
C LEU A 138 -0.28 -3.48 12.05
N VAL A 139 -0.69 -4.03 13.20
CA VAL A 139 -0.04 -3.74 14.49
C VAL A 139 1.41 -4.24 14.50
N ALA A 140 1.69 -5.41 13.91
CA ALA A 140 3.06 -5.90 13.74
C ALA A 140 3.92 -4.93 12.91
N GLU A 141 3.36 -4.39 11.82
CA GLU A 141 4.04 -3.38 11.00
C GLU A 141 4.30 -2.08 11.78
N LEU A 142 3.33 -1.61 12.57
CA LEU A 142 3.49 -0.42 13.41
C LEU A 142 4.59 -0.59 14.47
N ILE A 143 4.70 -1.79 15.07
CA ILE A 143 5.79 -2.10 16.01
C ILE A 143 7.14 -2.01 15.30
N TRP A 144 7.26 -2.58 14.11
CA TRP A 144 8.49 -2.53 13.33
C TRP A 144 8.86 -1.09 12.93
N ILE A 145 7.92 -0.31 12.40
CA ILE A 145 8.12 1.10 12.01
C ILE A 145 8.55 1.93 13.23
N LYS A 146 7.90 1.73 14.39
CA LYS A 146 8.27 2.43 15.62
C LYS A 146 9.71 2.11 16.06
N GLY A 147 10.13 0.85 15.93
CA GLY A 147 11.51 0.42 16.17
C GLY A 147 12.50 1.12 15.24
N LEU A 148 12.24 1.09 13.93
CA LEU A 148 13.06 1.73 12.90
C LEU A 148 13.22 3.23 13.15
N ILE A 149 12.13 3.94 13.46
CA ILE A 149 12.16 5.38 13.73
C ILE A 149 12.97 5.68 15.00
N GLY A 150 12.90 4.81 16.02
CA GLY A 150 13.72 4.89 17.22
C GLY A 150 15.22 4.72 16.95
N GLU A 151 15.60 3.83 16.03
CA GLU A 151 16.98 3.65 15.58
C GLU A 151 17.49 4.87 14.82
N LEU A 152 16.64 5.47 13.98
CA LEU A 152 16.92 6.72 13.25
C LEU A 152 17.02 7.96 14.17
N LYS A 153 16.91 7.78 15.48
CA LYS A 153 16.98 8.84 16.51
C LYS A 153 15.94 9.94 16.31
N TRP A 154 14.81 9.58 15.71
CA TRP A 154 13.69 10.49 15.56
C TRP A 154 12.76 10.37 16.78
N PRO A 155 12.49 11.45 17.52
CA PRO A 155 11.53 11.41 18.61
C PRO A 155 10.11 11.17 18.08
N VAL A 156 9.59 9.96 18.26
CA VAL A 156 8.16 9.68 18.11
C VAL A 156 7.44 10.32 19.31
N GLN A 157 6.78 11.45 19.10
CA GLN A 157 6.12 12.21 20.18
C GLN A 157 4.77 11.63 20.60
N GLU A 158 4.07 10.95 19.70
CA GLU A 158 2.69 10.47 19.93
C GLU A 158 2.55 8.96 19.64
N LEU A 159 1.61 8.32 20.31
CA LEU A 159 1.27 6.92 20.06
C LEU A 159 0.71 6.76 18.63
N PRO A 160 1.13 5.72 17.89
CA PRO A 160 0.55 5.41 16.59
C PRO A 160 -0.96 5.14 16.71
N MET A 161 -1.74 5.73 15.80
CA MET A 161 -3.19 5.52 15.72
C MET A 161 -3.50 4.52 14.61
N ALA A 162 -4.14 3.40 14.95
CA ALA A 162 -4.66 2.42 14.00
C ALA A 162 -6.18 2.56 13.91
N TYR A 163 -6.70 2.64 12.68
CA TYR A 163 -8.12 2.73 12.37
C TYR A 163 -8.58 1.44 11.68
N CYS A 164 -9.69 0.89 12.18
CA CYS A 164 -10.43 -0.23 11.62
C CYS A 164 -11.91 0.15 11.69
N ASP A 165 -12.66 -0.10 10.64
CA ASP A 165 -14.10 0.20 10.57
C ASP A 165 -14.96 -0.87 11.28
N ASN A 166 -14.42 -2.06 11.58
CA ASN A 166 -15.08 -3.02 12.45
C ASN A 166 -15.09 -2.60 13.93
N GLN A 167 -16.25 -2.25 14.44
CA GLN A 167 -16.42 -2.02 15.88
C GLN A 167 -16.16 -3.28 16.72
N SER A 168 -16.51 -4.48 16.22
CA SER A 168 -16.27 -5.72 16.96
C SER A 168 -14.78 -6.02 17.10
N VAL A 169 -13.98 -5.73 16.07
CA VAL A 169 -12.51 -5.87 16.14
C VAL A 169 -11.91 -4.90 17.14
N VAL A 170 -12.34 -3.64 17.13
CA VAL A 170 -11.88 -2.62 18.08
C VAL A 170 -12.19 -3.04 19.52
N LEU A 171 -13.39 -3.56 19.78
CA LEU A 171 -13.79 -4.05 21.09
C LEU A 171 -13.01 -5.31 21.51
N LEU A 172 -12.76 -6.24 20.59
CA LEU A 172 -11.95 -7.42 20.86
C LEU A 172 -10.50 -7.03 21.20
N ALA A 173 -9.91 -6.11 20.44
CA ALA A 173 -8.54 -5.63 20.66
C ALA A 173 -8.38 -4.84 21.96
N ALA A 174 -9.42 -4.14 22.42
CA ALA A 174 -9.39 -3.37 23.67
C ALA A 174 -9.56 -4.24 24.93
N ASN A 175 -9.97 -5.49 24.79
CA ASN A 175 -10.34 -6.35 25.92
C ASN A 175 -9.44 -7.60 25.99
N PRO A 176 -8.39 -7.58 26.83
CA PRO A 176 -7.46 -8.71 26.97
C PRO A 176 -8.10 -10.01 27.50
N ILE A 177 -9.36 -9.96 27.94
CA ILE A 177 -10.14 -11.10 28.46
C ILE A 177 -10.86 -11.87 27.32
N LEU A 178 -11.01 -11.28 26.13
CA LEU A 178 -11.76 -11.87 25.01
C LEU A 178 -10.87 -12.63 24.00
N HIS A 179 -9.58 -12.80 24.28
CA HIS A 179 -8.61 -13.53 23.45
C HIS A 179 -8.46 -14.99 23.86
#